data_AF-A0AA51MTM0-F1
#
_entry.id   AF-A0AA51MTM0-F1
#
_cell.length_a   1.000
_cell.length_b   1.000
_cell.length_c   1.000
_cell.angle_alpha   90.00
_cell.angle_beta   90.00
_cell.angle_gamma   90.00
#
_symmetry.space_group_name_H-M   'P 1'
#
loop_
_entity.id
_entity.type
_entity.pdbx_description
1 polymer ?
#
loop_
_entity_poly.entity_id
_entity_poly.type
_entity_poly.pdbx_seq_one_letter_code
_entity_poly.pdbx_strand_id
1 'polypeptide(L)'
;MSVQEFLQHMANGISLGSLYALIAIGYTMVYGILRLINFAHGDVFMLGTYLAFYGLTYTSIPWYIVFILVSIITGILGVILERLAYKPLRGSPRITVLISAIGASFLLQNLGVLLFGGRPKAFPTPEVFNKVINIGEVSVALVNFIIPIVTVILLVVLNFFIQKTRTGMAMRALSKDYEAASLMGIDINNTISITFFIGSFLAAVGGIMWGIKYPQLMPHMGVLPGLKCFIAAVIGGIGSISGAVLGGFILGLGEILLIAFLPSLTGYRDAFAFVLLIIILLVKPTGLMGEKIAEKV
;
A
#
# COMPACT_ATOMS: atom_id res chain seq x y z
N MET A 1 -10.89 -6.16 29.84
CA MET A 1 -9.63 -5.80 29.18
C MET A 1 -8.68 -5.28 30.24
N SER A 2 -7.57 -5.98 30.46
CA SER A 2 -6.49 -5.51 31.35
C SER A 2 -5.67 -4.40 30.69
N VAL A 3 -4.88 -3.65 31.46
CA VAL A 3 -3.96 -2.63 30.91
C VAL A 3 -2.96 -3.27 29.95
N GLN A 4 -2.52 -4.49 30.26
CA GLN A 4 -1.61 -5.28 29.43
C GLN A 4 -2.23 -5.62 28.07
N GLU A 5 -3.46 -6.14 28.05
CA GLU A 5 -4.19 -6.45 26.82
C GLU A 5 -4.39 -5.18 25.97
N PHE A 6 -4.74 -4.06 26.60
CA PHE A 6 -4.88 -2.79 25.90
C PHE A 6 -3.58 -2.34 25.23
N LEU A 7 -2.45 -2.40 25.94
CA LEU A 7 -1.13 -2.06 25.39
C LEU A 7 -0.73 -3.00 24.24
N GLN A 8 -1.05 -4.29 24.31
CA GLN A 8 -0.85 -5.23 23.21
C GLN A 8 -1.70 -4.89 22.00
N HIS A 9 -2.97 -4.56 22.19
CA HIS A 9 -3.86 -4.11 21.12
C HIS A 9 -3.36 -2.81 20.48
N MET A 10 -2.83 -1.87 21.26
CA MET A 10 -2.19 -0.66 20.73
C MET A 10 -0.96 -0.98 19.88
N ALA A 11 -0.05 -1.83 20.35
CA ALA A 11 1.12 -2.22 19.56
C ALA A 11 0.71 -2.93 18.24
N ASN A 12 -0.26 -3.83 18.30
CA ASN A 12 -0.79 -4.53 17.13
C ASN A 12 -1.48 -3.58 16.14
N GLY A 13 -2.24 -2.60 16.66
CA GLY A 13 -2.95 -1.60 15.87
C GLY A 13 -2.02 -0.58 15.22
N ILE A 14 -0.98 -0.12 15.91
CA ILE A 14 0.07 0.74 15.32
C ILE A 14 0.79 0.00 14.21
N SER A 15 1.16 -1.26 14.44
CA SER A 15 1.80 -2.12 13.43
C SER A 15 0.90 -2.33 12.22
N LEU A 16 -0.38 -2.66 12.42
CA LEU A 16 -1.33 -2.84 11.31
C LEU A 16 -1.59 -1.53 10.56
N GLY A 17 -1.80 -0.43 11.29
CA GLY A 17 -2.00 0.89 10.71
C GLY A 17 -0.79 1.36 9.91
N SER A 18 0.41 0.99 10.33
CA SER A 18 1.66 1.25 9.58
C SER A 18 1.72 0.46 8.27
N LEU A 19 1.30 -0.82 8.25
CA LEU A 19 1.17 -1.58 7.00
C LEU A 19 0.15 -0.93 6.05
N TYR A 20 -1.01 -0.54 6.57
CA TYR A 20 -2.03 0.15 5.77
C TYR A 20 -1.53 1.48 5.26
N ALA A 21 -0.84 2.28 6.07
CA ALA A 21 -0.24 3.53 5.66
C ALA A 21 0.80 3.31 4.54
N LEU A 22 1.73 2.36 4.71
CA LEU A 22 2.78 2.09 3.74
C LEU A 22 2.23 1.75 2.34
N ILE A 23 1.21 0.91 2.29
CA ILE A 23 0.56 0.50 1.02
C ILE A 23 -0.36 1.62 0.50
N ALA A 24 -1.09 2.32 1.38
CA ALA A 24 -1.97 3.42 1.01
C ALA A 24 -1.22 4.61 0.38
N ILE A 25 0.04 4.85 0.78
CA ILE A 25 0.91 5.85 0.14
C ILE A 25 1.10 5.51 -1.35
N GLY A 26 1.29 4.22 -1.69
CA GLY A 26 1.41 3.77 -3.08
C GLY A 26 0.17 4.09 -3.92
N TYR A 27 -1.02 3.77 -3.39
CA TYR A 27 -2.31 4.15 -4.00
C TYR A 27 -2.44 5.66 -4.19
N THR A 28 -2.09 6.41 -3.15
CA THR A 28 -2.22 7.87 -3.09
C THR A 28 -1.32 8.55 -4.11
N MET A 29 -0.09 8.06 -4.32
CA MET A 29 0.81 8.64 -5.31
C MET A 29 0.32 8.46 -6.74
N VAL A 30 -0.09 7.24 -7.10
CA VAL A 30 -0.58 6.96 -8.46
C VAL A 30 -1.85 7.76 -8.72
N TYR A 31 -2.78 7.76 -7.77
CA TYR A 31 -4.00 8.56 -7.89
C TYR A 31 -3.72 10.06 -7.90
N GLY A 32 -2.78 10.56 -7.09
CA GLY A 32 -2.46 11.98 -7.00
C GLY A 32 -2.07 12.57 -8.36
N ILE A 33 -1.42 11.79 -9.21
CA ILE A 33 -1.01 12.22 -10.56
C ILE A 33 -2.06 11.88 -11.62
N LEU A 34 -2.55 10.63 -11.64
CA LEU A 34 -3.46 10.19 -12.71
C LEU A 34 -4.94 10.48 -12.45
N ARG A 35 -5.31 10.76 -11.20
CA ARG A 35 -6.71 10.82 -10.70
C ARG A 35 -7.51 9.55 -11.06
N LEU A 36 -6.82 8.42 -11.14
CA LEU A 36 -7.36 7.11 -11.47
C LEU A 36 -6.93 6.09 -10.42
N ILE A 37 -7.83 5.17 -10.10
CA ILE A 37 -7.59 4.13 -9.09
C ILE A 37 -6.87 2.96 -9.76
N ASN A 38 -5.71 2.59 -9.24
CA ASN A 38 -4.96 1.42 -9.68
C ASN A 38 -5.42 0.19 -8.90
N PHE A 39 -6.43 -0.53 -9.40
CA PHE A 39 -6.94 -1.75 -8.77
C PHE A 39 -5.92 -2.90 -8.74
N ALA A 40 -4.93 -2.89 -9.64
CA ALA A 40 -3.88 -3.90 -9.68
C ALA A 40 -2.77 -3.70 -8.62
N HIS A 41 -2.80 -2.61 -7.85
CA HIS A 41 -1.74 -2.32 -6.87
C HIS A 41 -1.66 -3.39 -5.76
N GLY A 42 -2.81 -3.93 -5.32
CA GLY A 42 -2.86 -5.07 -4.40
C GLY A 42 -2.19 -6.32 -4.97
N ASP A 43 -2.30 -6.54 -6.28
CA ASP A 43 -1.67 -7.70 -6.94
C ASP A 43 -0.18 -7.48 -7.16
N VAL A 44 0.27 -6.23 -7.33
CA VAL A 44 1.71 -5.91 -7.30
C VAL A 44 2.31 -6.18 -5.92
N PHE A 45 1.58 -5.86 -4.85
CA PHE A 45 1.93 -6.25 -3.48
C PHE A 45 2.04 -7.79 -3.35
N MET A 46 1.11 -8.54 -3.94
CA MET A 46 1.16 -10.01 -3.98
C MET A 46 2.42 -10.49 -4.71
N LEU A 47 2.70 -9.97 -5.91
CA LEU A 47 3.89 -10.34 -6.70
C LEU A 47 5.18 -10.07 -5.92
N GLY A 48 5.32 -8.90 -5.31
CA GLY A 48 6.49 -8.56 -4.49
C GLY A 48 6.68 -9.54 -3.32
N THR A 49 5.58 -9.97 -2.70
CA THR A 49 5.63 -10.97 -1.61
C THR A 49 6.08 -12.34 -2.11
N TYR A 50 5.56 -12.81 -3.26
CA TYR A 50 6.00 -14.07 -3.86
C TYR A 50 7.44 -14.03 -4.32
N LEU A 51 7.87 -12.95 -4.97
CA LEU A 51 9.27 -12.79 -5.39
C LEU A 51 10.22 -12.83 -4.17
N ALA A 52 9.82 -12.23 -3.05
CA ALA A 52 10.58 -12.33 -1.79
C ALA A 52 10.60 -13.76 -1.25
N PHE A 53 9.46 -14.47 -1.26
CA PHE A 53 9.40 -15.88 -0.87
C PHE A 53 10.37 -16.74 -1.69
N TYR A 54 10.34 -16.61 -3.02
CA TYR A 54 11.22 -17.39 -3.90
C TYR A 54 12.69 -16.98 -3.74
N GLY A 55 12.97 -15.68 -3.61
CA GLY A 55 14.31 -15.17 -3.34
C GLY A 55 14.90 -15.73 -2.04
N LEU A 56 14.11 -15.76 -0.96
CA LEU A 56 14.56 -16.28 0.33
C LEU A 56 14.68 -17.81 0.36
N THR A 57 13.82 -18.53 -0.36
CA THR A 57 13.75 -20.01 -0.29
C THR A 57 14.76 -20.69 -1.22
N TYR A 58 14.96 -20.14 -2.42
CA TYR A 58 15.71 -20.83 -3.48
C TYR A 58 17.05 -20.17 -3.81
N THR A 59 17.40 -19.06 -3.17
CA THR A 59 18.70 -18.42 -3.34
C THR A 59 19.46 -18.39 -2.03
N SER A 60 20.79 -18.46 -2.10
CA SER A 60 21.66 -18.30 -0.92
C SER A 60 21.94 -16.82 -0.60
N ILE A 61 21.19 -15.89 -1.19
CA ILE A 61 21.40 -14.46 -1.02
C ILE A 61 20.88 -14.05 0.37
N PRO A 62 21.65 -13.23 1.13
CA PRO A 62 21.18 -12.72 2.41
C PRO A 62 19.85 -11.97 2.30
N TRP A 63 18.98 -12.14 3.30
CA TRP A 63 17.60 -11.63 3.27
C TRP A 63 17.49 -10.14 2.99
N TYR A 64 18.41 -9.32 3.49
CA TYR A 64 18.40 -7.87 3.30
C TYR A 64 18.66 -7.48 1.84
N ILE A 65 19.52 -8.23 1.14
CA ILE A 65 19.76 -8.03 -0.29
C ILE A 65 18.54 -8.48 -1.08
N VAL A 66 17.94 -9.62 -0.73
CA VAL A 66 16.70 -10.11 -1.36
C VAL A 66 15.60 -9.05 -1.28
N PHE A 67 15.39 -8.43 -0.12
CA PHE A 67 14.34 -7.41 0.06
C PHE A 67 14.54 -6.19 -0.85
N ILE A 68 15.77 -5.71 -0.96
CA ILE A 68 16.11 -4.58 -1.83
C ILE A 68 15.90 -4.96 -3.31
N LEU A 69 16.47 -6.09 -3.73
CA LEU A 69 16.38 -6.56 -5.13
C LEU A 69 14.92 -6.79 -5.54
N VAL A 70 14.13 -7.47 -4.71
CA VAL A 70 12.73 -7.76 -5.00
C VAL A 70 11.91 -6.47 -5.06
N SER A 71 12.18 -5.50 -4.19
CA SER A 71 11.48 -4.21 -4.25
C SER A 71 11.78 -3.45 -5.54
N ILE A 72 13.02 -3.49 -6.02
CA ILE A 72 13.42 -2.90 -7.31
C ILE A 72 12.74 -3.64 -8.47
N ILE A 73 12.81 -4.98 -8.50
CA ILE A 73 12.20 -5.81 -9.54
C ILE A 73 10.68 -5.55 -9.60
N THR A 74 10.02 -5.47 -8.45
CA THR A 74 8.59 -5.19 -8.37
C THR A 74 8.28 -3.77 -8.84
N GLY A 75 9.14 -2.79 -8.54
CA GLY A 75 9.08 -1.45 -9.13
C GLY A 75 9.11 -1.48 -10.66
N ILE A 76 10.02 -2.27 -11.25
CA ILE A 76 10.11 -2.45 -12.72
C ILE A 76 8.84 -3.11 -13.26
N LEU A 77 8.32 -4.15 -12.59
CA LEU A 77 7.05 -4.78 -12.95
C LEU A 77 5.89 -3.78 -12.92
N GLY A 78 5.89 -2.86 -11.97
CA GLY A 78 4.96 -1.73 -11.92
C GLY A 78 5.01 -0.83 -13.15
N VAL A 79 6.22 -0.51 -13.63
CA VAL A 79 6.42 0.24 -14.88
C VAL A 79 5.94 -0.54 -16.09
N ILE A 80 6.21 -1.84 -16.14
CA ILE A 80 5.72 -2.71 -17.23
C ILE A 80 4.19 -2.72 -17.24
N LEU A 81 3.57 -2.88 -16.07
CA LEU A 81 2.12 -2.83 -15.91
C LEU A 81 1.55 -1.49 -16.38
N GLU A 82 2.16 -0.37 -16.01
CA GLU A 82 1.79 0.97 -16.48
C GLU A 82 1.84 1.06 -18.01
N ARG A 83 2.94 0.62 -18.62
CA ARG A 83 3.14 0.71 -20.07
C ARG A 83 2.17 -0.16 -20.87
N LEU A 84 1.79 -1.32 -20.34
CA LEU A 84 0.93 -2.28 -21.03
C LEU A 84 -0.55 -2.00 -20.79
N ALA A 85 -0.96 -1.74 -19.55
CA ALA A 85 -2.37 -1.64 -19.18
C ALA A 85 -2.89 -0.20 -19.12
N TYR A 86 -2.05 0.79 -18.82
CA TYR A 86 -2.50 2.16 -18.54
C TYR A 86 -2.13 3.15 -19.64
N LYS A 87 -0.87 3.15 -20.09
CA LYS A 87 -0.34 4.10 -21.07
C LYS A 87 -1.11 4.11 -22.40
N PRO A 88 -1.50 2.97 -23.00
CA PRO A 88 -2.21 2.96 -24.28
C PRO A 88 -3.59 3.61 -24.20
N LEU A 89 -4.18 3.64 -23.01
CA LEU A 89 -5.55 4.10 -22.77
C LEU A 89 -5.61 5.48 -22.13
N ARG A 90 -4.49 6.19 -21.98
CA ARG A 90 -4.42 7.48 -21.27
C ARG A 90 -5.29 8.57 -21.91
N GLY A 91 -5.50 8.53 -23.22
CA GLY A 91 -6.39 9.44 -23.94
C GLY A 91 -7.85 8.98 -24.00
N SER A 92 -8.18 7.82 -23.43
CA SER A 92 -9.54 7.26 -23.41
C SER A 92 -10.34 7.76 -22.20
N PRO A 93 -11.67 7.59 -22.19
CA PRO A 93 -12.49 7.88 -21.02
C PRO A 93 -11.97 7.16 -19.76
N ARG A 94 -12.13 7.80 -18.59
CA ARG A 94 -11.62 7.27 -17.30
C ARG A 94 -12.10 5.85 -17.00
N ILE A 95 -13.33 5.52 -17.41
CA ILE A 95 -13.91 4.18 -17.22
C ILE A 95 -13.16 3.10 -18.01
N THR A 96 -12.63 3.43 -19.19
CA THR A 96 -11.84 2.50 -20.00
C THR A 96 -10.54 2.13 -19.29
N VAL A 97 -9.87 3.10 -18.67
CA VAL A 97 -8.65 2.85 -17.88
C VAL A 97 -8.97 2.03 -16.64
N LEU A 98 -10.10 2.28 -15.98
CA LEU A 98 -10.58 1.49 -14.84
C LEU A 98 -10.81 0.01 -15.23
N ILE A 99 -11.48 -0.25 -16.35
CA ILE A 99 -11.72 -1.61 -16.85
C ILE A 99 -10.39 -2.31 -17.13
N SER A 100 -9.44 -1.61 -17.75
CA SER A 100 -8.09 -2.16 -17.98
C SER A 100 -7.35 -2.47 -16.67
N ALA A 101 -7.45 -1.61 -15.66
CA ALA A 101 -6.86 -1.85 -14.34
C ALA A 101 -7.42 -3.11 -13.67
N ILE A 102 -8.74 -3.33 -13.78
CA ILE A 102 -9.41 -4.53 -13.26
C ILE A 102 -8.98 -5.76 -14.07
N GLY A 103 -8.91 -5.66 -15.40
CA GLY A 103 -8.42 -6.73 -16.26
C GLY A 103 -6.98 -7.12 -15.94
N ALA A 104 -6.11 -6.13 -15.72
CA ALA A 104 -4.74 -6.34 -15.29
C ALA A 104 -4.66 -6.98 -13.90
N SER A 105 -5.53 -6.60 -12.96
CA SER A 105 -5.64 -7.25 -11.65
C SER A 105 -5.97 -8.73 -11.79
N PHE A 106 -7.01 -9.09 -12.54
CA PHE A 106 -7.36 -10.49 -12.78
C PHE A 106 -6.25 -11.25 -13.50
N LEU A 107 -5.59 -10.63 -14.48
CA LEU A 107 -4.45 -11.22 -15.16
C LEU A 107 -3.35 -11.57 -14.16
N LEU A 108 -2.96 -10.64 -13.28
CA LEU A 108 -1.90 -10.85 -12.29
C LEU A 108 -2.28 -11.92 -11.25
N GLN A 109 -3.52 -11.92 -10.77
CA GLN A 109 -4.00 -12.94 -9.83
C GLN A 109 -3.95 -14.35 -10.45
N ASN A 110 -4.48 -14.51 -11.67
CA ASN A 110 -4.50 -15.81 -12.34
C ASN A 110 -3.10 -16.26 -12.80
N LEU A 111 -2.24 -15.33 -13.21
CA LEU A 111 -0.81 -15.62 -13.43
C LEU A 111 -0.15 -16.09 -12.13
N GLY A 112 -0.46 -15.45 -10.99
CA GLY A 112 0.01 -15.89 -9.68
C GLY A 112 -0.42 -17.32 -9.36
N VAL A 113 -1.68 -17.67 -9.61
CA VAL A 113 -2.18 -19.06 -9.45
C VAL A 113 -1.45 -20.02 -10.38
N LEU A 114 -1.27 -19.66 -11.64
CA LEU A 114 -0.62 -20.50 -12.65
C LEU A 114 0.87 -20.73 -12.35
N LEU A 115 1.60 -19.67 -12.00
CA LEU A 115 3.05 -19.70 -11.79
C LEU A 115 3.43 -20.21 -10.40
N PHE A 116 2.68 -19.81 -9.37
CA PHE A 116 3.03 -20.11 -7.98
C PHE A 116 2.19 -21.23 -7.36
N GLY A 117 1.10 -21.62 -8.01
CA GLY A 117 0.14 -22.60 -7.52
C GLY A 117 -0.91 -21.99 -6.58
N GLY A 118 -2.09 -22.60 -6.53
CA GLY A 118 -3.19 -22.19 -5.65
C GLY A 118 -3.06 -22.62 -4.18
N ARG A 119 -2.06 -23.43 -3.84
CA ARG A 119 -1.88 -23.93 -2.47
C ARG A 119 -1.23 -22.86 -1.59
N PRO A 120 -1.75 -22.62 -0.36
CA PRO A 120 -1.11 -21.72 0.58
C PRO A 120 0.33 -22.14 0.88
N LYS A 121 1.25 -21.17 0.94
CA LYS A 121 2.67 -21.38 1.29
C LYS A 121 3.02 -20.59 2.56
N ALA A 122 3.89 -21.12 3.39
CA ALA A 122 4.40 -20.38 4.55
C ALA A 122 5.49 -19.40 4.12
N PHE A 123 5.42 -18.13 4.52
CA PHE A 123 6.48 -17.16 4.21
C PHE A 123 7.73 -17.47 5.05
N PRO A 124 8.94 -17.62 4.45
CA PRO A 124 10.16 -17.82 5.22
C PRO A 124 10.52 -16.53 5.96
N THR A 125 10.32 -16.51 7.28
CA THR A 125 10.66 -15.35 8.11
C THR A 125 12.11 -15.44 8.60
N PRO A 126 12.98 -14.45 8.29
CA PRO A 126 14.32 -14.44 8.84
C PRO A 126 14.27 -14.39 10.38
N GLU A 127 15.19 -15.09 11.06
CA GLU A 127 15.16 -15.29 12.52
C GLU A 127 15.11 -14.00 13.33
N VAL A 128 15.71 -12.92 12.81
CA VAL A 128 15.68 -11.60 13.44
C VAL A 128 14.24 -11.15 13.71
N PHE A 129 13.30 -11.46 12.81
CA PHE A 129 11.90 -11.04 12.91
C PHE A 129 11.06 -11.94 13.83
N ASN A 130 11.51 -13.16 14.14
CA ASN A 130 10.77 -14.08 15.02
C ASN A 130 10.98 -13.80 16.52
N LYS A 131 11.83 -12.82 16.86
CA LYS A 131 12.09 -12.45 18.26
C LYS A 131 10.87 -11.78 18.88
N VAL A 132 10.61 -12.10 20.15
CA VAL A 132 9.61 -11.44 20.97
C VAL A 132 10.33 -10.57 22.01
N ILE A 133 9.91 -9.31 22.12
CA ILE A 133 10.37 -8.42 23.18
C ILE A 133 9.37 -8.48 24.31
N ASN A 134 9.87 -8.76 25.52
CA ASN A 134 9.09 -8.70 26.75
C ASN A 134 9.36 -7.34 27.42
N ILE A 135 8.34 -6.49 27.50
CA ILE A 135 8.37 -5.23 28.24
C ILE A 135 7.53 -5.42 29.49
N GLY A 136 8.18 -5.78 30.60
CA GLY A 136 7.48 -6.26 31.81
C GLY A 136 6.72 -7.55 31.51
N GLU A 137 5.43 -7.57 31.79
CA GLU A 137 4.53 -8.70 31.51
C GLU A 137 3.96 -8.70 30.07
N VAL A 138 4.33 -7.71 29.25
CA VAL A 138 3.79 -7.55 27.89
C VAL A 138 4.75 -8.15 26.86
N SER A 139 4.34 -9.24 26.21
CA SER A 139 5.09 -9.87 25.12
C SER A 139 4.61 -9.36 23.75
N VAL A 140 5.50 -8.70 23.01
CA VAL A 140 5.21 -8.16 21.66
C VAL A 140 6.24 -8.67 20.66
N ALA A 141 5.78 -9.21 19.53
CA ALA A 141 6.65 -9.60 18.43
C ALA A 141 7.46 -8.40 17.91
N LEU A 142 8.76 -8.59 17.67
CA LEU A 142 9.68 -7.53 17.20
C LEU A 142 9.17 -6.86 15.92
N VAL A 143 8.52 -7.63 15.04
CA VAL A 143 7.89 -7.17 13.79
C VAL A 143 6.93 -6.00 14.03
N ASN A 144 6.22 -5.96 15.15
CA ASN A 144 5.30 -4.87 15.47
C ASN A 144 6.00 -3.53 15.73
N PHE A 145 7.30 -3.55 16.05
CA PHE A 145 8.12 -2.35 16.16
C PHE A 145 8.84 -2.02 14.85
N ILE A 146 9.30 -3.05 14.12
CA ILE A 146 10.01 -2.85 12.86
C ILE A 146 9.11 -2.21 11.79
N ILE A 147 7.87 -2.67 11.66
CA ILE A 147 6.95 -2.19 10.62
C ILE A 147 6.73 -0.66 10.71
N PRO A 148 6.36 -0.09 11.88
CA PRO A 148 6.26 1.36 12.03
C PRO A 148 7.56 2.09 11.70
N ILE A 149 8.71 1.57 12.15
CA ILE A 149 10.02 2.19 11.88
C ILE A 149 10.30 2.23 10.38
N VAL A 150 10.15 1.11 9.67
CA VAL A 150 10.34 1.03 8.22
C VAL A 150 9.38 1.97 7.48
N THR A 151 8.12 2.01 7.92
CA THR A 151 7.10 2.89 7.33
C THR A 151 7.47 4.37 7.49
N VAL A 152 7.91 4.78 8.68
CA VAL A 152 8.35 6.17 8.94
C VAL A 152 9.59 6.51 8.12
N ILE A 153 10.59 5.63 8.05
CA ILE A 153 11.79 5.84 7.24
C ILE A 153 11.42 6.05 5.77
N LEU A 154 10.60 5.16 5.20
CA LEU A 154 10.17 5.27 3.80
C LEU A 154 9.32 6.50 3.55
N LEU A 155 8.47 6.89 4.49
CA LEU A 155 7.70 8.13 4.40
C LEU A 155 8.61 9.37 4.38
N VAL A 156 9.61 9.42 5.26
CA VAL A 156 10.56 10.54 5.31
C VAL A 156 11.36 10.62 4.01
N VAL A 157 11.88 9.48 3.53
CA VAL A 157 12.62 9.39 2.27
C VAL A 157 11.73 9.81 1.10
N LEU A 158 10.49 9.33 1.04
CA LEU A 158 9.56 9.67 -0.04
C LEU A 158 9.18 11.15 0.00
N ASN A 159 8.90 11.69 1.18
CA ASN A 159 8.54 13.09 1.33
C ASN A 159 9.71 14.00 0.93
N PHE A 160 10.93 13.65 1.33
CA PHE A 160 12.14 14.33 0.86
C PHE A 160 12.28 14.22 -0.66
N PHE A 161 12.13 13.03 -1.24
CA PHE A 161 12.21 12.81 -2.68
C PHE A 161 11.20 13.69 -3.42
N ILE A 162 9.94 13.70 -2.98
CA ILE A 162 8.91 14.52 -3.62
C ILE A 162 9.27 15.99 -3.45
N GLN A 163 9.45 16.48 -2.22
CA GLN A 163 9.60 17.92 -1.98
C GLN A 163 10.90 18.52 -2.52
N LYS A 164 12.01 17.77 -2.51
CA LYS A 164 13.36 18.30 -2.74
C LYS A 164 14.00 17.88 -4.06
N THR A 165 13.35 17.07 -4.90
CA THR A 165 13.92 16.67 -6.20
C THR A 165 13.18 17.28 -7.40
N ARG A 166 13.85 17.33 -8.55
CA ARG A 166 13.26 17.78 -9.84
C ARG A 166 12.11 16.87 -10.27
N THR A 167 12.28 15.55 -10.14
CA THR A 167 11.23 14.57 -10.45
C THR A 167 10.03 14.76 -9.54
N GLY A 168 10.26 14.98 -8.24
CA GLY A 168 9.19 15.26 -7.28
C GLY A 168 8.47 16.59 -7.55
N MET A 169 9.18 17.61 -8.04
CA MET A 169 8.56 18.85 -8.53
C MET A 169 7.65 18.59 -9.74
N ALA A 170 8.11 17.79 -10.71
CA ALA A 170 7.29 17.37 -11.85
C ALA A 170 6.04 16.60 -11.43
N MET A 171 6.16 15.69 -10.45
CA MET A 171 5.01 14.95 -9.89
C MET A 171 3.97 15.89 -9.27
N ARG A 172 4.41 16.91 -8.50
CA ARG A 172 3.49 17.91 -7.92
C ARG A 172 2.88 18.84 -8.95
N ALA A 173 3.61 19.18 -10.02
CA ALA A 173 3.06 19.98 -11.11
C ALA A 173 1.95 19.22 -11.83
N LEU A 174 2.19 17.94 -12.16
CA LEU A 174 1.20 17.09 -12.82
C LEU A 174 -0.05 16.83 -11.98
N SER A 175 0.08 16.71 -10.65
CA SER A 175 -1.09 16.52 -9.78
C SER A 175 -2.02 17.74 -9.74
N LYS A 176 -1.45 18.93 -9.92
CA LYS A 176 -2.20 20.20 -9.96
C LYS A 176 -2.86 20.42 -11.31
N ASP A 177 -2.06 20.46 -12.39
CA ASP A 177 -2.55 20.73 -13.73
C ASP A 177 -1.72 19.97 -14.77
N TYR A 178 -2.33 18.94 -15.36
CA TYR A 178 -1.71 18.07 -16.34
C TYR A 178 -1.39 18.79 -17.66
N GLU A 179 -2.29 19.64 -18.14
CA GLU A 179 -2.14 20.33 -19.42
C GLU A 179 -1.07 21.41 -19.32
N ALA A 180 -1.13 22.23 -18.27
CA ALA A 180 -0.12 23.26 -18.02
C ALA A 180 1.26 22.64 -17.84
N ALA A 181 1.39 21.55 -17.07
CA ALA A 181 2.66 20.84 -16.90
C ALA A 181 3.24 20.34 -18.23
N SER A 182 2.39 19.84 -19.14
CA SER A 182 2.80 19.42 -20.48
C SER A 182 3.36 20.58 -21.30
N LEU A 183 2.70 21.75 -21.26
CA LEU A 183 3.13 22.96 -21.98
C LEU A 183 4.44 23.53 -21.44
N MET A 184 4.73 23.30 -20.15
CA MET A 184 6.00 23.69 -19.51
C MET A 184 7.16 22.71 -19.79
N GLY A 185 6.97 21.74 -20.69
CA GLY A 185 8.02 20.81 -21.14
C GLY A 185 8.31 19.65 -20.16
N ILE A 186 7.42 19.38 -19.20
CA ILE A 186 7.55 18.23 -18.30
C ILE A 186 7.24 16.95 -19.06
N ASP A 187 8.17 15.97 -19.04
CA ASP A 187 7.90 14.64 -19.58
C ASP A 187 6.90 13.89 -18.67
N ILE A 188 5.64 13.96 -19.07
CA ILE A 188 4.52 13.29 -18.42
C ILE A 188 4.74 11.78 -18.35
N ASN A 189 5.15 11.16 -19.45
CA ASN A 189 5.23 9.71 -19.56
C ASN A 189 6.28 9.19 -18.58
N ASN A 190 7.46 9.81 -18.57
CA ASN A 190 8.52 9.44 -17.66
C ASN A 190 8.12 9.67 -16.19
N THR A 191 7.48 10.81 -15.89
CA THR A 191 7.06 11.10 -14.51
C THR A 191 6.02 10.11 -13.99
N ILE A 192 5.07 9.69 -14.83
CA ILE A 192 4.08 8.66 -14.46
C ILE A 192 4.75 7.30 -14.32
N SER A 193 5.63 6.89 -15.23
CA SER A 193 6.37 5.62 -15.10
C SER A 193 7.19 5.60 -13.79
N ILE A 194 7.88 6.69 -13.42
CA ILE A 194 8.60 6.76 -12.13
C ILE A 194 7.63 6.66 -10.95
N THR A 195 6.44 7.25 -11.05
CA THR A 195 5.42 7.17 -9.99
C THR A 195 4.93 5.73 -9.80
N PHE A 196 4.70 5.00 -10.89
CA PHE A 196 4.38 3.57 -10.81
C PHE A 196 5.54 2.77 -10.24
N PHE A 197 6.78 3.08 -10.63
CA PHE A 197 7.96 2.43 -10.05
C PHE A 197 7.99 2.57 -8.53
N ILE A 198 7.88 3.80 -8.01
CA ILE A 198 7.97 4.06 -6.57
C ILE A 198 6.74 3.47 -5.85
N GLY A 199 5.54 3.61 -6.42
CA GLY A 199 4.34 3.00 -5.84
C GLY A 199 4.48 1.47 -5.71
N SER A 200 4.91 0.80 -6.79
CA SER A 200 5.10 -0.65 -6.81
C SER A 200 6.28 -1.10 -5.94
N PHE A 201 7.33 -0.30 -5.81
CA PHE A 201 8.42 -0.51 -4.86
C PHE A 201 7.89 -0.51 -3.43
N LEU A 202 7.10 0.49 -3.04
CA LEU A 202 6.49 0.56 -1.70
C LEU A 202 5.49 -0.59 -1.46
N ALA A 203 4.74 -0.98 -2.50
CA ALA A 203 3.85 -2.14 -2.43
C ALA A 203 4.62 -3.43 -2.14
N ALA A 204 5.81 -3.60 -2.74
CA ALA A 204 6.68 -4.74 -2.48
C ALA A 204 7.19 -4.74 -1.04
N VAL A 205 7.67 -3.59 -0.54
CA VAL A 205 8.12 -3.50 0.86
C VAL A 205 6.96 -3.79 1.83
N GLY A 206 5.77 -3.24 1.55
CA GLY A 206 4.54 -3.56 2.29
C GLY A 206 4.21 -5.05 2.23
N GLY A 207 4.35 -5.68 1.07
CA GLY A 207 4.18 -7.12 0.83
C GLY A 207 5.10 -7.98 1.67
N ILE A 208 6.40 -7.66 1.66
CA ILE A 208 7.40 -8.34 2.47
C ILE A 208 7.07 -8.20 3.95
N MET A 209 6.80 -6.99 4.43
CA MET A 209 6.45 -6.75 5.83
C MET A 209 5.15 -7.47 6.24
N TRP A 210 4.17 -7.52 5.34
CA TRP A 210 2.93 -8.27 5.54
C TRP A 210 3.19 -9.77 5.62
N GLY A 211 3.98 -10.33 4.69
CA GLY A 211 4.36 -11.74 4.70
C GLY A 211 5.15 -12.12 5.96
N ILE A 212 5.94 -11.21 6.52
CA ILE A 212 6.62 -11.45 7.80
C ILE A 212 5.62 -11.47 8.97
N LYS A 213 4.67 -10.53 9.00
CA LYS A 213 3.68 -10.43 10.09
C LYS A 213 2.63 -11.54 10.04
N TYR A 214 2.21 -11.91 8.84
CA TYR A 214 1.21 -12.92 8.53
C TYR A 214 1.85 -13.93 7.57
N PRO A 215 2.57 -14.95 8.08
CA PRO A 215 3.44 -15.83 7.29
C PRO A 215 2.67 -16.87 6.46
N GLN A 216 1.76 -16.38 5.62
CA GLN A 216 0.91 -17.16 4.74
C GLN A 216 0.76 -16.43 3.40
N LEU A 217 1.16 -17.10 2.31
CA LEU A 217 0.98 -16.62 0.95
C LEU A 217 -0.18 -17.36 0.31
N MET A 218 -1.06 -16.58 -0.31
CA MET A 218 -2.12 -17.06 -1.18
C MET A 218 -2.17 -16.18 -2.42
N PRO A 219 -2.46 -16.71 -3.62
CA PRO A 219 -2.50 -15.88 -4.84
C PRO A 219 -3.53 -14.75 -4.82
N HIS A 220 -4.52 -14.78 -3.93
CA HIS A 220 -5.50 -13.70 -3.78
C HIS A 220 -5.23 -12.80 -2.56
N MET A 221 -4.06 -12.95 -1.91
CA MET A 221 -3.73 -12.21 -0.68
C MET A 221 -3.66 -10.69 -0.88
N GLY A 222 -3.54 -10.21 -2.12
CA GLY A 222 -3.47 -8.79 -2.44
C GLY A 222 -4.82 -8.07 -2.43
N VAL A 223 -5.93 -8.80 -2.65
CA VAL A 223 -7.25 -8.19 -2.91
C VAL A 223 -7.79 -7.46 -1.68
N LEU A 224 -7.95 -8.17 -0.57
CA LEU A 224 -8.56 -7.61 0.63
C LEU A 224 -7.66 -6.55 1.30
N PRO A 225 -6.35 -6.79 1.54
CA PRO A 225 -5.45 -5.75 2.01
C PRO A 225 -5.38 -4.55 1.05
N GLY A 226 -5.34 -4.79 -0.25
CA GLY A 226 -5.34 -3.74 -1.27
C GLY A 226 -6.57 -2.83 -1.15
N LEU A 227 -7.76 -3.42 -1.02
CA LEU A 227 -9.01 -2.69 -0.85
C LEU A 227 -9.07 -1.91 0.47
N LYS A 228 -8.57 -2.48 1.57
CA LYS A 228 -8.44 -1.78 2.86
C LYS A 228 -7.45 -0.61 2.81
N CYS A 229 -6.34 -0.76 2.11
CA CYS A 229 -5.37 0.32 1.93
C CYS A 229 -5.92 1.43 1.03
N PHE A 230 -6.73 1.07 0.02
CA PHE A 230 -7.50 2.05 -0.74
C PHE A 230 -8.49 2.80 0.14
N ILE A 231 -9.25 2.10 0.98
CA ILE A 231 -10.15 2.72 1.98
C ILE A 231 -9.36 3.69 2.88
N ALA A 232 -8.23 3.27 3.41
CA ALA A 232 -7.34 4.11 4.21
C ALA A 232 -6.89 5.38 3.45
N ALA A 233 -6.49 5.24 2.18
CA ALA A 233 -6.12 6.38 1.33
C ALA A 233 -7.30 7.35 1.12
N VAL A 234 -8.50 6.85 0.88
CA VAL A 234 -9.70 7.67 0.68
C VAL A 234 -10.15 8.36 1.97
N ILE A 235 -10.18 7.63 3.10
CA ILE A 235 -10.44 8.19 4.43
C ILE A 235 -9.47 9.34 4.73
N GLY A 236 -8.18 9.11 4.45
CA GLY A 236 -7.13 10.11 4.63
C GLY A 236 -7.28 11.36 3.75
N GLY A 237 -7.91 11.21 2.59
CA GLY A 237 -7.92 12.18 1.50
C GLY A 237 -6.96 11.74 0.40
N ILE A 238 -7.49 11.04 -0.60
CA ILE A 238 -6.70 10.46 -1.67
C ILE A 238 -5.95 11.54 -2.46
N GLY A 239 -4.67 11.32 -2.73
CA GLY A 239 -3.75 12.33 -3.29
C GLY A 239 -2.90 13.06 -2.25
N SER A 240 -3.24 12.99 -0.96
CA SER A 240 -2.41 13.51 0.15
C SER A 240 -1.65 12.37 0.84
N ILE A 241 -0.32 12.39 0.78
CA ILE A 241 0.54 11.36 1.41
C ILE A 241 0.35 11.34 2.93
N SER A 242 0.35 12.52 3.56
CA SER A 242 0.11 12.64 5.01
C SER A 242 -1.30 12.18 5.38
N GLY A 243 -2.29 12.49 4.53
CA GLY A 243 -3.66 12.02 4.69
C GLY A 243 -3.74 10.50 4.68
N ALA A 244 -3.15 9.85 3.68
CA ALA A 244 -3.14 8.40 3.54
C ALA A 244 -2.53 7.68 4.76
N VAL A 245 -1.52 8.28 5.38
CA VAL A 245 -0.88 7.76 6.58
C VAL A 245 -1.81 7.82 7.79
N LEU A 246 -2.44 8.99 8.01
CA LEU A 246 -3.45 9.13 9.06
C LEU A 246 -4.62 8.17 8.84
N GLY A 247 -5.10 8.05 7.61
CA GLY A 247 -6.17 7.11 7.25
C GLY A 247 -5.77 5.65 7.50
N GLY A 248 -4.52 5.28 7.22
CA GLY A 248 -3.97 3.96 7.53
C GLY A 248 -3.96 3.67 9.03
N PHE A 249 -3.50 4.63 9.84
CA PHE A 249 -3.51 4.50 11.31
C PHE A 249 -4.93 4.45 11.88
N ILE A 250 -5.83 5.31 11.42
CA ILE A 250 -7.23 5.32 11.87
C ILE A 250 -7.89 3.99 11.56
N LEU A 251 -7.71 3.47 10.35
CA LEU A 251 -8.28 2.18 9.95
C LEU A 251 -7.67 1.03 10.75
N GLY A 252 -6.33 0.97 10.85
CA GLY A 252 -5.63 -0.12 11.54
C GLY A 252 -5.88 -0.15 13.05
N LEU A 253 -5.85 1.01 13.72
CA LEU A 253 -6.21 1.11 15.13
C LEU A 253 -7.70 0.84 15.34
N GLY A 254 -8.56 1.37 14.47
CA GLY A 254 -10.00 1.14 14.54
C GLY A 254 -10.35 -0.35 14.45
N GLU A 255 -9.74 -1.09 13.53
CA GLU A 255 -9.98 -2.54 13.40
C GLU A 255 -9.53 -3.33 14.63
N ILE A 256 -8.34 -3.03 15.18
CA ILE A 256 -7.85 -3.76 16.35
C ILE A 256 -8.64 -3.37 17.60
N LEU A 257 -9.02 -2.11 17.75
CA LEU A 257 -9.86 -1.65 18.86
C LEU A 257 -11.28 -2.18 18.78
N LEU A 258 -11.86 -2.31 17.59
CA LEU A 258 -13.17 -2.94 17.41
C LEU A 258 -13.16 -4.36 17.94
N ILE A 259 -12.12 -5.14 17.62
CA ILE A 259 -11.96 -6.50 18.12
C ILE A 259 -11.75 -6.52 19.64
N ALA A 260 -10.97 -5.57 20.17
CA ALA A 260 -10.68 -5.49 21.60
C ALA A 260 -11.91 -5.12 22.45
N PHE A 261 -12.74 -4.18 21.99
CA PHE A 261 -13.93 -3.70 22.71
C PHE A 261 -15.19 -4.51 22.41
N LEU A 262 -15.33 -5.04 21.19
CA LEU A 262 -16.50 -5.79 20.72
C LEU A 262 -16.08 -7.15 20.13
N PRO A 263 -15.67 -8.12 20.96
CA PRO A 263 -15.22 -9.43 20.48
C PRO A 263 -16.26 -10.20 19.66
N SER A 264 -17.56 -9.98 19.94
CA SER A 264 -18.68 -10.55 19.18
C SER A 264 -18.74 -10.08 17.73
N LEU A 265 -18.11 -8.95 17.40
CA LEU A 265 -18.08 -8.37 16.05
C LEU A 265 -16.80 -8.66 15.27
N THR A 266 -15.95 -9.55 15.78
CA THR A 266 -14.69 -9.96 15.11
C THR A 266 -14.88 -10.42 13.67
N GLY A 267 -15.96 -11.16 13.37
CA GLY A 267 -16.29 -11.60 12.00
C GLY A 267 -16.68 -10.45 11.05
N TYR A 268 -17.06 -9.29 11.59
CA TYR A 268 -17.46 -8.10 10.82
C TYR A 268 -16.33 -7.08 10.65
N ARG A 269 -15.09 -7.45 11.00
CA ARG A 269 -13.91 -6.57 10.90
C ARG A 269 -13.74 -5.97 9.51
N ASP A 270 -13.97 -6.73 8.45
CA ASP A 270 -13.81 -6.22 7.08
C ASP A 270 -14.94 -5.25 6.72
N ALA A 271 -16.17 -5.55 7.14
CA ALA A 271 -17.33 -4.68 6.93
C ALA A 271 -17.14 -3.32 7.65
N PHE A 272 -16.53 -3.32 8.83
CA PHE A 272 -16.20 -2.10 9.56
C PHE A 272 -15.38 -1.11 8.73
N ALA A 273 -14.40 -1.59 7.96
CA ALA A 273 -13.59 -0.72 7.09
C ALA A 273 -14.48 0.05 6.08
N PHE A 274 -15.44 -0.63 5.45
CA PHE A 274 -16.37 0.00 4.50
C PHE A 274 -17.37 0.92 5.17
N VAL A 275 -17.91 0.53 6.33
CA VAL A 275 -18.82 1.40 7.10
C VAL A 275 -18.11 2.69 7.51
N LEU A 276 -16.87 2.57 8.00
CA LEU A 276 -16.04 3.73 8.36
C LEU A 276 -15.79 4.64 7.14
N LEU A 277 -15.49 4.05 5.98
CA LEU A 277 -15.36 4.81 4.73
C LEU A 277 -16.63 5.61 4.41
N ILE A 278 -17.80 4.95 4.42
CA ILE A 278 -19.09 5.57 4.08
C ILE A 278 -19.38 6.73 5.02
N ILE A 279 -19.22 6.52 6.34
CA ILE A 279 -19.44 7.57 7.35
C ILE A 279 -18.53 8.77 7.09
N ILE A 280 -17.24 8.54 6.84
CA ILE A 280 -16.29 9.63 6.62
C ILE A 280 -16.61 10.39 5.33
N LEU A 281 -16.99 9.71 4.25
CA LEU A 281 -17.35 10.37 2.99
C LEU A 281 -18.66 11.15 3.07
N LEU A 282 -19.63 10.71 3.88
CA LEU A 282 -20.86 11.46 4.14
C LEU A 282 -20.58 12.78 4.88
N VAL A 283 -19.63 12.78 5.81
CA VAL A 283 -19.30 13.97 6.61
C VAL A 283 -18.24 14.85 5.93
N LYS A 284 -17.25 14.24 5.29
CA LYS A 284 -16.12 14.87 4.60
C LYS A 284 -15.84 14.14 3.27
N PRO A 285 -16.48 14.54 2.16
CA PRO A 285 -16.34 13.86 0.86
C PRO A 285 -14.92 13.95 0.27
N THR A 286 -14.10 14.90 0.70
CA THR A 286 -12.68 15.00 0.32
C THR A 286 -11.76 14.14 1.21
N GLY A 287 -12.29 13.40 2.18
CA GLY A 287 -11.51 12.76 3.23
C GLY A 287 -10.99 13.74 4.28
N LEU A 288 -10.22 13.25 5.25
CA LEU A 288 -9.79 14.02 6.42
C LEU A 288 -8.87 15.21 6.06
N MET A 289 -7.91 14.98 5.16
CA MET A 289 -6.90 15.95 4.72
C MET A 289 -6.93 16.24 3.21
N GLY A 290 -8.01 15.94 2.49
CA GLY A 290 -8.12 16.26 1.07
C GLY A 290 -8.27 17.76 0.84
N GLU A 291 -7.57 18.29 -0.17
CA GLU A 291 -7.76 19.67 -0.63
C GLU A 291 -9.10 19.79 -1.37
N LYS A 292 -9.83 20.88 -1.14
CA LYS A 292 -11.04 21.19 -1.91
C LYS A 292 -10.64 21.43 -3.36
N ILE A 293 -11.14 20.61 -4.28
CA ILE A 293 -11.06 20.91 -5.71
C ILE A 293 -12.01 22.09 -5.93
N ALA A 294 -11.47 23.31 -6.00
CA ALA A 294 -12.23 24.45 -6.45
C ALA A 294 -12.57 24.19 -7.93
N GLU A 295 -13.84 23.91 -8.21
CA GLU A 295 -14.35 23.84 -9.56
C GLU A 295 -14.18 25.25 -10.16
N LYS A 296 -13.34 25.37 -11.19
CA LYS A 296 -13.19 26.63 -11.92
C LYS A 296 -14.48 26.82 -12.71
N VAL A 297 -15.30 27.78 -12.29
CA VAL A 297 -16.37 28.38 -13.09
C VAL A 297 -15.76 29.47 -13.96
#